data_AF-A0A388QBN4-F1
#
_entry.id   AF-A0A388QBN4-F1
#
_cell.length_a   1.000
_cell.length_b   1.000
_cell.length_c   1.000
_cell.angle_alpha   90.00
_cell.angle_beta   90.00
_cell.angle_gamma   90.00
#
_symmetry.space_group_name_H-M   'P 1'
#
loop_
_entity.id
_entity.type
_entity.pdbx_description
1 polymer ?
#
loop_
_entity_poly.entity_id
_entity_poly.type
_entity_poly.pdbx_seq_one_letter_code
_entity_poly.pdbx_strand_id
1 'polypeptide(L)'
;MRRIIITLALVLWIVILSLPLLALLLATRGQLQWQRSEFSGDRVWLLSNSKQAGVAWEARRLTAQAPGRACVTTRVSFFVWRGLADGLNAEYCDCYELPAAGPLVATGACVLP
;
A
#
# COMPACT_ATOMS: atom_id res chain seq x y z
N MET A 1 2.57 -31.22 -31.47
CA MET A 1 1.44 -30.36 -31.05
C MET A 1 0.66 -30.89 -29.86
N ARG A 2 0.21 -32.16 -29.85
CA ARG A 2 -0.58 -32.74 -28.73
C ARG A 2 0.07 -32.63 -27.34
N ARG A 3 1.39 -32.84 -27.24
CA ARG A 3 2.14 -32.67 -25.97
C ARG A 3 2.18 -31.22 -25.48
N ILE A 4 2.26 -30.25 -26.39
CA ILE A 4 2.28 -28.82 -26.06
C ILE A 4 0.90 -28.38 -25.54
N ILE A 5 -0.18 -28.87 -26.14
CA ILE A 5 -1.55 -28.55 -25.70
C ILE A 5 -1.80 -29.12 -24.30
N ILE A 6 -1.32 -30.34 -24.03
CA ILE A 6 -1.45 -30.96 -22.71
C ILE A 6 -0.65 -30.18 -21.66
N THR A 7 0.59 -29.79 -21.95
CA THR A 7 1.37 -28.98 -21.00
C THR A 7 0.74 -27.61 -20.77
N LEU A 8 0.23 -26.95 -21.80
CA LEU A 8 -0.47 -25.67 -21.66
C LEU A 8 -1.72 -25.79 -20.79
N ALA A 9 -2.53 -26.83 -21.02
CA ALA A 9 -3.71 -27.11 -20.20
C ALA A 9 -3.35 -27.38 -18.74
N LEU A 10 -2.28 -28.15 -18.49
CA LEU A 10 -1.78 -28.44 -17.14
C LEU A 10 -1.27 -27.17 -16.42
N VAL A 11 -0.50 -26.33 -17.13
CA VAL A 11 -0.02 -25.06 -16.60
C VAL A 11 -1.18 -24.13 -16.26
N LEU A 12 -2.14 -23.99 -17.18
CA LEU A 12 -3.34 -23.17 -16.95
C LEU A 12 -4.13 -23.67 -15.73
N TRP A 13 -4.26 -24.99 -15.58
CA TRP A 13 -4.95 -25.61 -14.45
C TRP A 13 -4.25 -25.32 -13.12
N ILE A 14 -2.92 -25.42 -13.08
CA ILE A 14 -2.13 -25.09 -11.89
C ILE A 14 -2.27 -23.61 -11.53
N VAL A 15 -2.29 -22.71 -12.51
CA VAL A 15 -2.51 -21.27 -12.29
C VAL A 15 -3.88 -21.02 -11.68
N ILE A 16 -4.94 -21.65 -12.19
CA ILE A 16 -6.30 -21.51 -11.66
C ILE A 16 -6.37 -22.00 -10.20
N LEU A 17 -5.71 -23.12 -9.88
CA LEU A 17 -5.67 -23.67 -8.53
C LEU A 17 -4.77 -22.87 -7.57
N SER A 18 -3.77 -22.15 -8.07
CA SER A 18 -2.89 -21.32 -7.25
C SER A 18 -3.49 -19.95 -6.91
N LEU A 19 -4.44 -19.46 -7.71
CA LEU A 19 -5.18 -18.21 -7.43
C LEU A 19 -5.76 -18.13 -6.00
N PRO A 20 -6.52 -19.12 -5.48
CA PRO A 20 -7.07 -19.06 -4.12
C PRO A 20 -5.98 -19.09 -3.04
N LEU A 21 -4.88 -19.83 -3.26
CA LEU A 21 -3.74 -19.82 -2.33
C LEU A 21 -3.07 -18.44 -2.30
N LEU A 22 -2.91 -17.80 -3.47
CA LEU A 22 -2.40 -16.43 -3.56
C LEU A 22 -3.33 -15.46 -2.84
N ALA A 23 -4.65 -15.54 -3.08
CA ALA A 23 -5.63 -14.71 -2.39
C ALA A 23 -5.56 -14.89 -0.87
N LEU A 24 -5.39 -16.13 -0.39
CA LEU A 24 -5.21 -16.44 1.02
C LEU A 24 -3.89 -15.89 1.58
N LEU A 25 -2.79 -15.97 0.82
CA LEU A 25 -1.50 -15.38 1.20
C LEU A 25 -1.57 -13.85 1.26
N LEU A 26 -2.25 -13.21 0.33
CA LEU A 26 -2.50 -11.77 0.36
C LEU A 26 -3.40 -11.38 1.54
N ALA A 27 -4.44 -12.17 1.81
CA ALA A 27 -5.33 -11.94 2.94
C ALA A 27 -4.64 -12.14 4.29
N THR A 28 -3.82 -13.17 4.44
CA THR A 28 -3.11 -13.50 5.69
C THR A 28 -1.93 -12.58 5.97
N ARG A 29 -1.21 -12.16 4.93
CA ARG A 29 -0.16 -11.15 5.11
C ARG A 29 -0.73 -9.76 5.33
N GLY A 30 -1.95 -9.49 4.86
CA GLY A 30 -2.76 -8.33 5.19
C GLY A 30 -2.18 -6.97 4.77
N GLN A 31 -0.89 -6.90 4.44
CA GLN A 31 -0.09 -5.70 4.19
C GLN A 31 1.01 -6.10 3.19
N LEU A 32 0.86 -5.76 1.92
CA LEU A 32 2.00 -5.68 1.01
C LEU A 32 2.62 -4.29 1.18
N GLN A 33 3.76 -4.22 1.87
CA GLN A 33 4.54 -2.99 1.96
C GLN A 33 5.74 -3.08 1.02
N TRP A 34 5.84 -2.11 0.11
CA TRP A 34 7.04 -1.83 -0.67
C TRP A 34 7.67 -0.57 -0.14
N GLN A 35 8.75 -0.70 0.62
CA GLN A 35 9.47 0.44 1.17
C GLN A 35 10.71 0.71 0.30
N ARG A 36 10.77 1.87 -0.36
CA ARG A 36 11.91 2.29 -1.19
C ARG A 36 12.93 3.09 -0.38
N SER A 37 12.48 3.85 0.63
CA SER A 37 13.34 4.55 1.60
C SER A 37 12.59 4.73 2.94
N GLU A 38 13.22 5.36 3.94
CA GLU A 38 12.54 5.71 5.21
C GLU A 38 11.29 6.60 5.00
N PHE A 39 11.28 7.39 3.93
CA PHE A 39 10.23 8.38 3.64
C PHE A 39 9.47 8.11 2.35
N SER A 40 9.74 6.99 1.67
CA SER A 40 9.04 6.62 0.44
C SER A 40 8.70 5.14 0.40
N GLY A 41 7.43 4.86 0.09
CA GLY A 41 6.95 3.49 0.05
C GLY A 41 5.50 3.43 -0.38
N ASP A 42 5.15 2.32 -1.02
CA ASP A 42 3.79 2.02 -1.42
C ASP A 42 3.31 0.84 -0.57
N ARG A 43 2.17 0.97 0.09
CA ARG A 43 1.62 -0.07 0.96
C ARG A 43 0.19 -0.37 0.56
N VAL A 44 -0.14 -1.65 0.44
CA VAL A 44 -1.49 -2.13 0.15
C VAL A 44 -1.94 -3.01 1.30
N TRP A 45 -3.13 -2.77 1.84
CA TRP A 45 -3.71 -3.65 2.85
C TRP A 45 -5.18 -3.91 2.59
N LEU A 46 -5.64 -5.05 3.06
CA LEU A 46 -7.06 -5.35 3.12
C LEU A 46 -7.64 -4.78 4.41
N LEU A 47 -8.68 -3.98 4.28
CA LEU A 47 -9.54 -3.59 5.39
C LEU A 47 -10.72 -4.56 5.40
N SER A 48 -10.88 -5.33 6.48
CA SER A 48 -12.01 -6.23 6.69
C SER A 48 -12.54 -6.03 8.09
N ASN A 49 -13.60 -5.23 8.21
CA ASN A 49 -14.33 -4.95 9.44
C ASN A 49 -15.82 -5.26 9.22
N SER A 50 -16.57 -5.51 10.29
CA SER A 50 -17.98 -5.94 10.25
C SER A 50 -18.91 -5.01 9.47
N LYS A 51 -18.53 -3.74 9.30
CA LYS A 51 -19.28 -2.72 8.56
C LYS A 51 -18.58 -2.21 7.29
N GLN A 52 -17.30 -2.52 7.11
CA GLN A 52 -16.45 -1.93 6.07
C GLN A 52 -15.48 -2.98 5.55
N ALA A 53 -15.54 -3.27 4.25
CA ALA A 53 -14.58 -4.15 3.59
C ALA A 53 -14.02 -3.46 2.35
N GLY A 54 -12.72 -3.60 2.09
CA GLY A 54 -12.11 -3.06 0.89
C GLY A 54 -10.59 -3.23 0.86
N VAL A 55 -9.99 -2.76 -0.23
CA VAL A 55 -8.54 -2.71 -0.41
C VAL A 55 -8.11 -1.26 -0.29
N ALA A 56 -7.17 -0.98 0.60
CA ALA A 56 -6.56 0.33 0.75
C ALA A 56 -5.16 0.32 0.12
N TRP A 57 -4.85 1.38 -0.61
CA TRP A 57 -3.55 1.66 -1.19
C TRP A 57 -3.03 2.96 -0.58
N GLU A 58 -1.85 2.94 0.01
CA GLU A 58 -1.13 4.09 0.54
C GLU A 58 0.13 4.30 -0.27
N ALA A 59 0.31 5.50 -0.81
CA ALA A 59 1.54 5.91 -1.46
C ALA A 59 2.18 7.03 -0.64
N ARG A 60 3.39 6.78 -0.12
CA ARG A 60 4.22 7.77 0.57
C ARG A 60 5.28 8.28 -0.39
N ARG A 61 5.32 9.60 -0.56
CA ARG A 61 6.28 10.31 -1.40
C ARG A 61 6.95 11.41 -0.59
N LEU A 62 8.25 11.53 -0.76
CA LEU A 62 9.01 12.64 -0.22
C LEU A 62 8.72 13.88 -1.07
N THR A 63 8.14 14.91 -0.46
CA THR A 63 7.71 16.14 -1.14
C THR A 63 8.79 17.21 -1.05
N ALA A 64 9.43 17.34 0.11
CA ALA A 64 10.53 18.28 0.30
C ALA A 64 11.55 17.69 1.29
N GLN A 65 12.84 17.88 0.97
CA GLN A 65 13.94 17.55 1.85
C GLN A 65 14.79 18.80 2.03
N ALA A 66 14.87 19.28 3.27
CA ALA A 66 15.69 20.41 3.70
C ALA A 66 16.73 19.92 4.73
N PRO A 67 17.83 20.66 4.96
CA PRO A 67 18.79 20.28 6.01
C PRO A 67 18.08 20.21 7.37
N GLY A 68 18.01 19.01 7.94
CA GLY A 68 17.34 18.73 9.22
C GLY A 68 15.82 18.52 9.16
N ARG A 69 15.18 18.53 7.98
CA ARG A 69 13.72 18.35 7.84
C ARG A 69 13.33 17.57 6.58
N ALA A 70 12.43 16.60 6.70
CA ALA A 70 11.86 15.86 5.58
C ALA A 70 10.33 15.90 5.64
N CYS A 71 9.68 16.32 4.57
CA CYS A 71 8.22 16.35 4.48
C CYS A 71 7.74 15.27 3.51
N VAL A 72 6.77 14.48 3.97
CA VAL A 72 6.24 13.29 3.28
C VAL A 72 4.77 13.49 3.02
N THR A 73 4.38 13.45 1.75
CA THR A 73 2.98 13.36 1.36
C THR A 73 2.57 11.90 1.29
N THR A 74 1.52 11.57 2.02
CA THR A 74 0.90 10.25 2.04
C THR A 74 -0.49 10.33 1.42
N ARG A 75 -0.69 9.61 0.33
CA ARG A 75 -1.98 9.48 -0.34
C ARG A 75 -2.56 8.10 -0.09
N VAL A 76 -3.75 8.05 0.48
CA VAL A 76 -4.50 6.81 0.73
C VAL A 76 -5.71 6.78 -0.20
N SER A 77 -5.73 5.78 -1.07
CA SER A 77 -6.83 5.50 -1.99
C SER A 77 -7.50 4.18 -1.63
N PHE A 78 -8.82 4.12 -1.70
CA PHE A 78 -9.56 2.91 -1.41
C PHE A 78 -10.20 2.35 -2.68
N PHE A 79 -9.99 1.06 -2.92
CA PHE A 79 -10.50 0.30 -4.06
C PHE A 79 -11.39 -0.85 -3.57
N VAL A 80 -12.39 -1.23 -4.38
CA VAL A 80 -13.32 -2.34 -4.08
C VAL A 80 -13.96 -2.18 -2.68
N TRP A 81 -14.41 -0.95 -2.38
CA TRP A 81 -14.96 -0.58 -1.09
C TRP A 81 -16.42 -0.99 -0.94
N ARG A 82 -16.76 -1.55 0.22
CA ARG A 82 -18.12 -1.90 0.62
C ARG A 82 -18.40 -1.31 2.00
N GLY A 83 -19.12 -0.18 2.00
CA GLY A 83 -19.55 0.59 3.17
C GLY A 83 -19.98 2.00 2.78
N LEU A 84 -20.76 2.71 3.62
CA LEU A 84 -21.06 4.13 3.43
C LEU A 84 -19.80 4.96 3.72
N ALA A 85 -19.17 5.51 2.69
CA ALA A 85 -18.17 6.56 2.87
C ALA A 85 -18.05 7.39 1.58
N ASP A 86 -18.56 8.62 1.63
CA ASP A 86 -18.29 9.64 0.63
C ASP A 86 -16.87 10.19 0.85
N GLY A 87 -16.03 10.23 -0.20
CA GLY A 87 -14.71 10.87 -0.13
C GLY A 87 -13.60 10.06 0.57
N LEU A 88 -13.53 8.74 0.35
CA LEU A 88 -12.53 7.86 0.96
C LEU A 88 -11.06 8.23 0.67
N ASN A 89 -10.79 8.88 -0.46
CA ASN A 89 -9.43 9.22 -0.84
C ASN A 89 -8.93 10.36 0.06
N ALA A 90 -7.94 10.05 0.89
CA ALA A 90 -7.33 11.00 1.81
C ALA A 90 -5.90 11.29 1.36
N GLU A 91 -5.52 12.56 1.36
CA GLU A 91 -4.14 12.98 1.16
C GLU A 91 -3.73 13.86 2.32
N TYR A 92 -2.66 13.48 3.00
CA TYR A 92 -2.11 14.22 4.12
C TYR A 92 -0.60 14.33 3.96
N CYS A 93 -0.02 15.40 4.50
CA CYS A 93 1.42 15.62 4.47
C CYS A 93 1.93 15.77 5.90
N ASP A 94 2.95 15.00 6.26
CA ASP A 94 3.61 15.06 7.55
C ASP A 94 5.08 15.45 7.38
N CYS A 95 5.53 16.44 8.16
CA CYS A 95 6.94 16.80 8.24
C CYS A 95 7.60 16.19 9.47
N TYR A 96 8.82 15.74 9.26
CA TYR A 96 9.69 15.14 10.26
C TYR A 96 10.97 15.98 10.39
N GLU A 97 11.42 16.21 11.62
CA GLU A 97 12.77 16.69 11.88
C GLU A 97 13.74 15.49 11.90
N LEU A 98 14.88 15.65 11.23
CA LEU A 98 15.96 14.67 11.17
C LEU A 98 17.10 15.15 12.06
N PRO A 99 17.09 14.84 13.37
CA PRO A 99 18.23 15.08 14.23
C PRO A 99 19.43 14.22 13.78
N ALA A 100 20.65 14.74 13.92
CA ALA A 100 21.88 14.06 13.49
C ALA A 100 22.14 12.70 14.16
N ALA A 101 21.50 12.46 15.31
CA ALA A 101 21.46 11.16 15.99
C ALA A 101 20.20 11.10 16.86
N GLY A 102 19.11 10.59 16.33
CA GLY A 102 17.87 10.43 17.09
C GLY A 102 16.71 9.88 16.27
N PRO A 103 15.62 9.46 16.93
CA PRO A 103 14.40 9.06 16.26
C PRO A 103 13.76 10.27 15.54
N LEU A 104 13.07 9.99 14.43
CA LEU A 104 12.35 11.00 13.66
C LEU A 104 11.27 11.64 14.52
N VAL A 105 11.27 12.98 14.62
CA VAL A 105 10.27 13.73 15.39
C VAL A 105 9.28 14.36 14.41
N ALA A 106 8.01 13.94 14.47
CA ALA A 106 6.95 14.57 13.68
C ALA A 106 6.75 16.01 14.17
N THR A 107 7.03 16.99 13.31
CA THR A 107 6.87 18.42 13.60
C THR A 107 5.46 18.94 13.31
N GLY A 108 4.66 18.16 12.57
CA GLY A 108 3.27 18.46 12.25
C GLY A 108 2.95 18.34 10.76
N ALA A 109 1.72 18.73 10.39
CA ALA A 109 1.25 18.67 9.02
C ALA A 109 1.91 19.77 8.14
N CYS A 110 2.25 19.43 6.91
CA CYS A 110 2.71 20.41 5.92
C CYS A 110 1.51 21.09 5.24
N VAL A 111 1.64 22.38 4.94
CA VAL A 111 0.66 23.07 4.09
C VAL A 111 0.93 22.63 2.64
N LEU A 112 0.01 21.83 2.08
CA LEU A 112 -0.02 21.53 0.65
C LEU A 112 -0.31 22.86 -0.10
N PRO A 113 0.49 23.22 -1.12
CA PRO A 113 0.24 24.43 -1.92
C PRO A 113 -1.05 24.33 -2.75
#